data_AF-A0A1H9WRU2-F1
#
_entry.id   AF-A0A1H9WRU2-F1
#
_cell.length_a   1.000
_cell.length_b   1.000
_cell.length_c   1.000
_cell.angle_alpha   90.00
_cell.angle_beta   90.00
_cell.angle_gamma   90.00
#
_symmetry.space_group_name_H-M   'P 1'
#
loop_
_entity.id
_entity.type
_entity.pdbx_description
1 polymer ?
#
loop_
_entity_poly.entity_id
_entity_poly.type
_entity_poly.pdbx_seq_one_letter_code
_entity_poly.pdbx_strand_id
1 'polypeptide(L)'
;MDIISDFCRSLVPRIRSSSLFQTLCSEIFYKNKLSVMAQFRIEGDWASYCRYNLDPVLVRPEQNYLTPVEICTKIKSSLPDVKQLYVFCDERYAPQPKHLINQAVEDATGIRLFWKTDFMDPEIYRNMSAIDASLIDFEISKLASTFIGLSRSTFSNMSAFERFSENFASLSHDYIYNLPQENLGLRVDKGTRVDPWETCGLPWPN
;
A
#
# COMPACT_ATOMS: atom_id res chain seq x y z
N MET A 1 -0.05 -6.87 26.08
CA MET A 1 -0.85 -8.04 25.67
C MET A 1 -2.12 -7.48 25.05
N ASP A 2 -2.28 -7.66 23.74
CA ASP A 2 -3.41 -7.13 22.98
C ASP A 2 -4.17 -8.34 22.42
N ILE A 3 -5.30 -8.68 23.07
CA ILE A 3 -6.06 -9.89 22.77
C ILE A 3 -6.62 -9.90 21.34
N ILE A 4 -6.89 -8.72 20.77
CA ILE A 4 -7.40 -8.58 19.40
C ILE A 4 -6.28 -8.92 18.43
N SER A 5 -5.08 -8.37 18.66
CA SER A 5 -3.87 -8.69 17.91
C SER A 5 -3.54 -10.20 17.96
N ASP A 6 -3.64 -10.83 19.13
CA ASP A 6 -3.41 -12.28 19.29
C ASP A 6 -4.44 -13.13 18.53
N PHE A 7 -5.72 -12.71 18.56
CA PHE A 7 -6.78 -13.37 17.80
C PHE A 7 -6.55 -13.25 16.28
N CYS A 8 -6.30 -12.04 15.77
CA CYS A 8 -6.03 -11.79 14.36
C CYS A 8 -4.83 -12.57 13.84
N ARG A 9 -3.72 -12.59 14.60
CA ARG A 9 -2.54 -13.40 14.28
C ARG A 9 -2.84 -14.90 14.16
N SER A 10 -3.86 -15.39 14.86
CA SER A 10 -4.26 -16.80 14.82
C SER A 10 -5.08 -17.16 13.58
N LEU A 11 -5.57 -16.16 12.83
CA LEU A 11 -6.30 -16.36 11.58
C LEU A 11 -5.31 -16.43 10.40
N VAL A 12 -5.12 -17.62 9.85
CA VAL A 12 -4.22 -17.84 8.71
C VAL A 12 -5.03 -18.05 7.43
N PRO A 13 -5.00 -17.12 6.46
CA PRO A 13 -5.74 -17.29 5.21
C PRO A 13 -5.24 -18.47 4.40
N ARG A 14 -6.16 -19.24 3.81
CA ARG A 14 -5.85 -20.42 2.98
C ARG A 14 -4.93 -20.10 1.80
N ILE A 15 -4.90 -18.86 1.32
CA ILE A 15 -4.06 -18.47 0.19
C ILE A 15 -2.56 -18.69 0.48
N ARG A 16 -2.13 -18.56 1.75
CA ARG A 16 -0.72 -18.74 2.15
C ARG A 16 -0.18 -20.14 1.87
N SER A 17 -1.05 -21.15 1.86
CA SER A 17 -0.67 -22.53 1.56
C SER A 17 -0.70 -22.84 0.06
N SER A 18 -1.09 -21.90 -0.80
CA SER A 18 -1.14 -22.12 -2.25
C SER A 18 0.26 -22.05 -2.88
N SER A 19 0.52 -22.92 -3.85
CA SER A 19 1.76 -22.91 -4.64
C SER A 19 1.96 -21.58 -5.38
N LEU A 20 0.86 -20.98 -5.86
CA LEU A 20 0.87 -19.67 -6.49
C LEU A 20 1.42 -18.61 -5.55
N PHE A 21 0.88 -18.51 -4.33
CA PHE A 21 1.34 -17.51 -3.35
C PHE A 21 2.80 -17.71 -2.97
N GLN A 22 3.22 -18.97 -2.75
CA GLN A 22 4.62 -19.29 -2.46
C GLN A 22 5.57 -18.89 -3.60
N THR A 23 5.13 -19.12 -4.85
CA THR A 23 5.88 -18.72 -6.05
C THR A 23 6.02 -17.20 -6.12
N LEU A 24 4.92 -16.46 -5.92
CA LEU A 24 4.94 -15.00 -5.87
C LEU A 24 5.89 -14.48 -4.79
N CYS A 25 5.84 -15.04 -3.58
CA CYS A 25 6.76 -14.65 -2.51
C CYS A 25 8.21 -14.92 -2.89
N SER A 26 8.50 -16.04 -3.55
CA SER A 26 9.83 -16.37 -4.06
C SER A 26 10.33 -15.34 -5.09
N GLU A 27 9.50 -15.00 -6.07
CA GLU A 27 9.82 -13.98 -7.08
C GLU A 27 10.05 -12.60 -6.44
N ILE A 28 9.13 -12.15 -5.59
CA ILE A 28 9.11 -10.80 -5.04
C ILE A 28 10.25 -10.60 -4.04
N PHE A 29 10.32 -11.43 -2.99
CA PHE A 29 11.20 -11.18 -1.86
C PHE A 29 12.60 -11.77 -2.04
N TYR A 30 12.73 -12.93 -2.70
CA TYR A 30 14.02 -13.63 -2.78
C TYR A 30 14.77 -13.32 -4.08
N LYS A 31 14.10 -13.44 -5.23
CA LYS A 31 14.74 -13.19 -6.53
C LYS A 31 14.91 -11.70 -6.82
N ASN A 32 13.84 -10.91 -6.67
CA ASN A 32 13.87 -9.48 -6.97
C ASN A 32 14.22 -8.60 -5.76
N LYS A 33 14.28 -9.17 -4.55
CA LYS A 33 14.65 -8.45 -3.30
C LYS A 33 13.80 -7.20 -3.07
N LEU A 34 12.51 -7.28 -3.37
CA LEU A 34 11.55 -6.21 -3.13
C LEU A 34 11.18 -6.21 -1.63
N SER A 35 11.58 -5.16 -0.91
CA SER A 35 11.32 -5.01 0.52
C SER A 35 10.35 -3.89 0.86
N VAL A 36 10.13 -2.97 -0.08
CA VAL A 36 9.21 -1.83 0.04
C VAL A 36 8.00 -2.10 -0.84
N MET A 37 6.81 -1.98 -0.24
CA MET A 37 5.55 -2.14 -0.94
C MET A 37 4.69 -0.88 -0.76
N ALA A 38 3.98 -0.47 -1.80
CA ALA A 38 3.03 0.63 -1.71
C ALA A 38 1.66 0.26 -2.27
N GLN A 39 0.60 0.62 -1.55
CA GLN A 39 -0.74 0.65 -2.11
C GLN A 39 -0.92 1.95 -2.89
N PHE A 40 -1.31 1.85 -4.17
CA PHE A 40 -1.77 2.99 -4.95
C PHE A 40 -3.29 2.97 -5.04
N ARG A 41 -3.95 4.02 -4.54
CA ARG A 41 -5.36 4.28 -4.80
C ARG A 41 -5.51 5.32 -5.91
N ILE A 42 -5.36 4.83 -7.13
CA ILE A 42 -5.31 5.62 -8.38
C ILE A 42 -6.49 5.32 -9.30
N GLU A 43 -7.42 4.48 -8.85
CA GLU A 43 -8.57 4.05 -9.63
C GLU A 43 -9.64 5.15 -9.73
N GLY A 44 -10.39 5.17 -10.83
CA GLY A 44 -11.37 6.23 -11.10
C GLY A 44 -12.58 6.25 -10.14
N ASP A 45 -12.93 5.11 -9.55
CA ASP A 45 -13.94 5.01 -8.50
C ASP A 45 -13.45 5.68 -7.20
N TRP A 46 -12.17 5.53 -6.87
CA TRP A 46 -11.55 6.21 -5.74
C TRP A 46 -11.50 7.73 -5.94
N ALA A 47 -11.17 8.18 -7.16
CA ALA A 47 -11.20 9.60 -7.50
C ALA A 47 -12.59 10.21 -7.28
N SER A 48 -13.63 9.48 -7.72
CA SER A 48 -15.03 9.87 -7.54
C SER A 48 -15.42 9.88 -6.06
N TYR A 49 -15.02 8.85 -5.31
CA TYR A 49 -15.28 8.78 -3.88
C TYR A 49 -14.66 9.96 -3.12
N CYS A 50 -13.39 10.29 -3.41
CA CYS A 50 -12.71 11.45 -2.81
C CYS A 50 -13.50 12.73 -3.04
N ARG A 51 -13.81 13.03 -4.31
CA ARG A 51 -14.48 14.27 -4.72
C ARG A 51 -15.86 14.46 -4.09
N TYR A 52 -16.65 13.40 -4.00
CA TYR A 52 -18.06 13.51 -3.61
C TYR A 52 -18.33 13.15 -2.15
N ASN A 53 -17.42 12.45 -1.46
CA ASN A 53 -17.67 11.94 -0.11
C ASN A 53 -16.60 12.36 0.91
N LEU A 54 -15.32 12.41 0.53
CA LEU A 54 -14.26 12.80 1.46
C LEU A 54 -14.04 14.31 1.47
N ASP A 55 -13.67 14.89 0.33
CA ASP A 55 -13.28 16.29 0.21
C ASP A 55 -14.32 17.27 0.79
N PRO A 56 -15.65 17.05 0.65
CA PRO A 56 -16.64 17.95 1.23
C PRO A 56 -16.69 17.98 2.76
N VAL A 57 -16.15 16.95 3.43
CA VAL A 57 -16.22 16.80 4.90
C VAL A 57 -14.85 16.90 5.58
N LEU A 58 -13.79 17.13 4.81
CA LEU A 58 -12.44 17.26 5.36
C LEU A 58 -12.31 18.54 6.19
N VAL A 59 -11.88 18.37 7.44
CA VAL A 59 -11.57 19.49 8.35
C VAL A 59 -10.14 19.99 8.12
N ARG A 60 -9.25 19.13 7.62
CA ARG A 60 -7.84 19.44 7.34
C ARG A 60 -7.49 19.10 5.89
N PRO A 61 -6.52 19.80 5.28
CA PRO A 61 -6.04 19.43 3.95
C PRO A 61 -5.47 18.01 3.95
N GLU A 62 -5.88 17.22 2.97
CA GLU A 62 -5.40 15.86 2.72
C GLU A 62 -5.22 15.66 1.22
N GLN A 63 -4.24 14.85 0.83
CA GLN A 63 -3.97 14.46 -0.56
C GLN A 63 -4.44 13.03 -0.80
N ASN A 64 -5.76 12.85 -0.84
CA ASN A 64 -6.38 11.52 -0.89
C ASN A 64 -6.38 10.87 -2.29
N TYR A 65 -6.18 11.66 -3.34
CA TYR A 65 -6.05 11.20 -4.71
C TYR A 65 -4.83 11.83 -5.37
N LEU A 66 -3.72 11.08 -5.39
CA LEU A 66 -2.44 11.47 -5.99
C LEU A 66 -2.17 10.57 -7.20
N THR A 67 -1.48 11.11 -8.19
CA THR A 67 -0.93 10.34 -9.31
C THR A 67 0.20 9.42 -8.85
N PRO A 68 0.52 8.34 -9.59
CA PRO A 68 1.67 7.49 -9.29
C PRO A 68 2.99 8.26 -9.16
N VAL A 69 3.21 9.28 -10.00
CA VAL A 69 4.41 10.13 -9.95
C VAL A 69 4.47 10.94 -8.66
N GLU A 70 3.36 11.55 -8.23
CA GLU A 70 3.30 12.29 -6.98
C GLU A 70 3.54 11.38 -5.77
N ILE A 71 2.90 10.20 -5.73
CA ILE A 71 3.12 9.22 -4.67
C ILE A 71 4.60 8.85 -4.62
N CYS A 72 5.21 8.45 -5.75
CA CYS A 72 6.61 8.06 -5.80
C CYS A 72 7.58 9.21 -5.51
N THR A 73 7.21 10.45 -5.83
CA THR A 73 8.01 11.64 -5.47
C THR A 73 8.10 11.78 -3.96
N LYS A 74 6.98 11.60 -3.24
CA LYS A 74 6.98 11.59 -1.77
C LYS A 74 7.80 10.45 -1.20
N ILE A 75 7.67 9.25 -1.78
CA ILE A 75 8.48 8.07 -1.41
C ILE A 75 9.95 8.41 -1.57
N LYS A 76 10.35 8.99 -2.70
CA LYS A 76 11.75 9.36 -2.96
C LYS A 76 12.28 10.42 -1.99
N SER A 77 11.46 11.40 -1.64
CA SER A 77 11.82 12.46 -0.69
C SER A 77 12.06 11.91 0.71
N SER A 78 11.23 10.96 1.17
CA SER A 78 11.32 10.40 2.53
C SER A 78 12.25 9.19 2.65
N LEU A 79 12.40 8.43 1.57
CA LEU A 79 13.17 7.19 1.50
C LEU A 79 14.08 7.24 0.26
N PRO A 80 15.14 8.08 0.26
CA PRO A 80 15.94 8.38 -0.92
C PRO A 80 16.69 7.17 -1.49
N ASP A 81 16.96 6.16 -0.67
CA ASP A 81 17.63 4.92 -1.08
C ASP A 81 16.71 3.93 -1.82
N VAL A 82 15.40 4.17 -1.83
CA VAL A 82 14.44 3.33 -2.55
C VAL A 82 14.67 3.50 -4.06
N LYS A 83 14.90 2.37 -4.72
CA LYS A 83 15.09 2.25 -6.18
C LYS A 83 14.04 1.40 -6.86
N GLN A 84 13.34 0.57 -6.09
CA GLN A 84 12.35 -0.37 -6.59
C GLN A 84 11.21 -0.51 -5.58
N LEU A 85 9.99 -0.66 -6.09
CA LEU A 85 8.77 -0.70 -5.31
C LEU A 85 7.84 -1.76 -5.89
N TYR A 86 7.26 -2.57 -5.03
CA TYR A 86 6.12 -3.40 -5.42
C TYR A 86 4.81 -2.61 -5.18
N VAL A 87 3.92 -2.58 -6.16
CA VAL A 87 2.70 -1.77 -6.12
C VAL A 87 1.47 -2.66 -5.99
N PHE A 88 0.59 -2.29 -5.06
CA PHE A 88 -0.76 -2.83 -4.91
C PHE A 88 -1.80 -1.85 -5.45
N CYS A 89 -2.57 -2.26 -6.45
CA CYS A 89 -3.84 -1.63 -6.82
C CYS A 89 -4.69 -2.65 -7.59
N ASP A 90 -5.95 -2.31 -7.89
CA ASP A 90 -6.67 -3.08 -8.90
C ASP A 90 -6.16 -2.67 -10.29
N GLU A 91 -5.22 -3.44 -10.84
CA GLU A 91 -4.55 -3.15 -12.11
C GLU A 91 -5.54 -3.01 -13.28
N ARG A 92 -6.72 -3.63 -13.18
CA ARG A 92 -7.78 -3.55 -14.20
C ARG A 92 -8.41 -2.16 -14.29
N TYR A 93 -8.33 -1.39 -13.22
CA TYR A 93 -8.91 -0.06 -13.10
C TYR A 93 -7.84 1.03 -12.97
N ALA A 94 -6.59 0.72 -13.28
CA ALA A 94 -5.53 1.71 -13.38
C ALA A 94 -5.89 2.78 -14.43
N PRO A 95 -5.54 4.06 -14.21
CA PRO A 95 -5.97 5.17 -15.07
C PRO A 95 -5.32 5.15 -16.46
N GLN A 96 -4.22 4.42 -16.61
CA GLN A 96 -3.49 4.28 -17.86
C GLN A 96 -2.74 2.93 -17.90
N PRO A 97 -2.28 2.47 -19.07
CA PRO A 97 -1.49 1.26 -19.19
C PRO A 97 -0.26 1.25 -18.27
N LYS A 98 0.00 0.09 -17.63
CA LYS A 98 1.12 -0.15 -16.70
C LYS A 98 2.46 0.39 -17.18
N HIS A 99 2.83 0.11 -18.44
CA HIS A 99 4.12 0.53 -18.99
C HIS A 99 4.29 2.07 -19.04
N LEU A 100 3.20 2.82 -19.26
CA LEU A 100 3.24 4.28 -19.24
C LEU A 100 3.37 4.83 -17.80
N ILE A 101 2.73 4.17 -16.83
CA ILE A 101 2.92 4.50 -15.40
C ILE A 101 4.38 4.26 -15.01
N ASN A 102 4.92 3.10 -15.35
CA ASN A 102 6.30 2.72 -15.02
C ASN A 102 7.30 3.72 -15.61
N GLN A 103 7.16 4.05 -16.89
CA GLN A 103 8.03 5.01 -17.56
C GLN A 103 7.97 6.38 -16.89
N ALA A 104 6.77 6.94 -16.68
CA ALA A 104 6.61 8.26 -16.07
C ALA A 104 7.20 8.32 -14.65
N VAL A 105 7.05 7.26 -13.86
CA VAL A 105 7.60 7.18 -12.50
C VAL A 105 9.12 7.02 -12.52
N GLU A 106 9.67 6.15 -13.36
CA GLU A 106 11.12 5.94 -13.45
C GLU A 106 11.82 7.21 -13.95
N ASP A 107 11.27 7.88 -14.97
CA ASP A 107 11.81 9.14 -15.50
C ASP A 107 11.82 10.26 -14.45
N ALA A 108 10.76 10.36 -13.63
CA ALA A 108 10.62 11.43 -12.64
C ALA A 108 11.39 11.18 -11.34
N THR A 109 11.51 9.93 -10.91
CA THR A 109 11.97 9.59 -9.54
C THR A 109 13.13 8.61 -9.49
N GLY A 110 13.43 7.93 -10.61
CA GLY A 110 14.36 6.82 -10.67
C GLY A 110 13.88 5.55 -9.96
N ILE A 111 12.59 5.47 -9.56
CA ILE A 111 12.00 4.30 -8.92
C ILE A 111 11.40 3.38 -9.98
N ARG A 112 11.78 2.10 -9.94
CA ARG A 112 11.17 1.04 -10.76
C ARG A 112 9.97 0.43 -10.06
N LEU A 113 8.85 0.34 -10.78
CA LEU A 113 7.62 -0.26 -10.27
C LEU A 113 7.47 -1.69 -10.74
N PHE A 114 7.12 -2.56 -9.80
CA PHE A 114 6.75 -3.94 -10.02
C PHE A 114 5.32 -4.16 -9.57
N TRP A 115 4.55 -4.89 -10.37
CA TRP A 115 3.14 -5.14 -10.18
C TRP A 115 2.90 -6.63 -10.03
N LYS A 116 1.70 -7.01 -9.60
CA LYS A 116 1.37 -8.43 -9.40
C LYS A 116 1.44 -9.21 -10.71
N THR A 117 0.98 -8.61 -11.80
CA THR A 117 1.05 -9.22 -13.14
C THR A 117 2.46 -9.29 -13.72
N ASP A 118 3.49 -8.74 -13.07
CA ASP A 118 4.89 -8.97 -13.48
C ASP A 118 5.41 -10.34 -13.01
N PHE A 119 4.77 -10.95 -12.00
CA PHE A 119 5.17 -12.23 -11.41
C PHE A 119 4.07 -13.30 -11.51
N MET A 120 2.96 -12.96 -12.13
CA MET A 120 1.78 -13.82 -12.27
C MET A 120 1.40 -13.91 -13.74
N ASP A 121 1.06 -15.12 -14.18
CA ASP A 121 0.49 -15.33 -15.50
C ASP A 121 -0.75 -14.42 -15.70
N PRO A 122 -0.81 -13.61 -16.78
CA PRO A 122 -1.92 -12.72 -17.03
C PRO A 122 -3.29 -13.41 -17.11
N GLU A 123 -3.37 -14.65 -17.58
CA GLU A 123 -4.63 -15.41 -17.62
C GLU A 123 -5.09 -15.81 -16.22
N ILE A 124 -4.15 -16.21 -15.34
CA ILE A 124 -4.48 -16.51 -13.95
C ILE A 124 -5.04 -15.25 -13.30
N TYR A 125 -4.39 -14.09 -13.47
CA TYR A 125 -4.86 -12.83 -12.92
C TYR A 125 -6.24 -12.41 -13.47
N ARG A 126 -6.45 -12.53 -14.79
CA ARG A 126 -7.74 -12.22 -15.42
C ARG A 126 -8.91 -13.03 -14.85
N ASN A 127 -8.66 -14.28 -14.49
CA ASN A 127 -9.68 -15.19 -13.97
C ASN A 127 -9.87 -15.07 -12.44
N MET A 128 -9.06 -14.25 -11.74
CA MET A 128 -9.25 -14.02 -10.31
C MET A 128 -10.37 -13.02 -10.02
N SER A 129 -11.11 -13.30 -8.95
CA SER A 129 -11.98 -12.28 -8.36
C SER A 129 -11.16 -11.13 -7.79
N ALA A 130 -11.77 -9.94 -7.67
CA ALA A 130 -11.12 -8.80 -7.02
C ALA A 130 -10.71 -9.11 -5.56
N ILE A 131 -11.48 -9.95 -4.88
CA ILE A 131 -11.22 -10.36 -3.50
C ILE A 131 -9.98 -11.25 -3.44
N ASP A 132 -9.85 -12.23 -4.33
CA ASP A 132 -8.67 -13.13 -4.35
C ASP A 132 -7.39 -12.35 -4.68
N ALA A 133 -7.46 -11.46 -5.67
CA ALA A 133 -6.34 -10.59 -6.03
C ALA A 133 -5.92 -9.68 -4.87
N SER A 134 -6.90 -9.08 -4.17
CA SER A 134 -6.65 -8.24 -2.99
C SER A 134 -6.09 -9.04 -1.82
N LEU A 135 -6.53 -10.28 -1.63
CA LEU A 135 -6.03 -11.14 -0.54
C LEU A 135 -4.56 -11.53 -0.76
N ILE A 136 -4.14 -11.73 -2.01
CA ILE A 136 -2.73 -11.92 -2.36
C ILE A 136 -1.91 -10.68 -1.99
N ASP A 137 -2.35 -9.50 -2.42
CA ASP A 137 -1.68 -8.22 -2.09
C ASP A 137 -1.59 -8.01 -0.57
N PHE A 138 -2.68 -8.33 0.13
CA PHE A 138 -2.76 -8.22 1.58
C PHE A 138 -1.71 -9.08 2.27
N GLU A 139 -1.63 -10.37 1.92
CA GLU A 139 -0.66 -11.29 2.52
C GLU A 139 0.78 -10.98 2.10
N ILE A 140 1.03 -10.45 0.90
CA ILE A 140 2.35 -9.94 0.51
C ILE A 140 2.72 -8.71 1.35
N SER A 141 1.79 -7.77 1.56
CA SER A 141 2.05 -6.56 2.34
C SER A 141 2.50 -6.86 3.77
N LYS A 142 2.01 -7.95 4.37
CA LYS A 142 2.38 -8.40 5.72
C LYS A 142 3.86 -8.81 5.84
N LEU A 143 4.43 -9.32 4.76
CA LEU A 143 5.82 -9.80 4.70
C LEU A 143 6.83 -8.69 4.40
N ALA A 144 6.37 -7.50 4.03
CA ALA A 144 7.24 -6.39 3.65
C ALA A 144 8.00 -5.78 4.82
N SER A 145 9.21 -5.27 4.58
CA SER A 145 9.92 -4.48 5.59
C SER A 145 9.31 -3.09 5.75
N THR A 146 8.86 -2.50 4.64
CA THR A 146 8.25 -1.17 4.60
C THR A 146 6.95 -1.23 3.83
N PHE A 147 5.89 -0.67 4.41
CA PHE A 147 4.58 -0.56 3.76
C PHE A 147 4.17 0.91 3.66
N ILE A 148 3.70 1.31 2.49
CA ILE A 148 3.30 2.69 2.22
C ILE A 148 1.86 2.65 1.71
N GLY A 149 0.96 3.37 2.37
CA GLY A 149 -0.47 3.27 2.06
C GLY A 149 -1.22 4.57 2.23
N LEU A 150 -2.54 4.45 2.21
CA LEU A 150 -3.46 5.56 2.37
C LEU A 150 -4.28 5.40 3.64
N SER A 151 -4.23 6.36 4.58
CA SER A 151 -4.97 6.23 5.86
C SER A 151 -6.49 6.18 5.66
N ARG A 152 -7.00 6.74 4.55
CA ARG A 152 -8.43 6.68 4.19
C ARG A 152 -8.83 5.35 3.53
N SER A 153 -7.89 4.45 3.22
CA SER A 153 -8.18 3.14 2.65
C SER A 153 -8.29 2.07 3.72
N THR A 154 -9.46 1.42 3.81
CA THR A 154 -9.68 0.28 4.70
C THR A 154 -8.66 -0.84 4.49
N PHE A 155 -8.26 -1.09 3.24
CA PHE A 155 -7.23 -2.08 2.91
C PHE A 155 -5.88 -1.73 3.56
N SER A 156 -5.43 -0.48 3.42
CA SER A 156 -4.17 -0.03 4.01
C SER A 156 -4.19 -0.06 5.54
N ASN A 157 -5.32 0.29 6.14
CA ASN A 157 -5.49 0.25 7.60
C ASN A 157 -5.46 -1.18 8.13
N MET A 158 -6.18 -2.08 7.47
CA MET A 158 -6.18 -3.50 7.82
C MET A 158 -4.79 -4.12 7.62
N SER A 159 -4.07 -3.73 6.56
CA SER A 159 -2.71 -4.21 6.29
C SER A 159 -1.75 -3.77 7.40
N ALA A 160 -1.78 -2.49 7.79
CA ALA A 160 -0.98 -1.97 8.90
C ALA A 160 -1.32 -2.64 10.24
N PHE A 161 -2.61 -2.90 10.51
CA PHE A 161 -3.05 -3.57 11.72
C PHE A 161 -2.59 -5.04 11.79
N GLU A 162 -2.70 -5.80 10.71
CA GLU A 162 -2.21 -7.18 10.66
C GLU A 162 -0.68 -7.25 10.70
N ARG A 163 0.03 -6.30 10.07
CA ARG A 163 1.49 -6.18 10.17
C ARG A 163 1.94 -5.95 11.62
N PHE A 164 1.21 -5.11 12.36
CA PHE A 164 1.42 -4.94 13.80
C PHE A 164 1.13 -6.26 14.54
N SER A 165 0.03 -6.93 14.19
CA SER A 165 -0.42 -8.14 14.87
C SER A 165 0.50 -9.35 14.68
N GLU A 166 1.08 -9.52 13.49
CA GLU A 166 1.98 -10.64 13.18
C GLU A 166 3.37 -10.44 13.81
N ASN A 167 3.91 -9.23 13.79
CA ASN A 167 5.28 -8.95 14.22
C ASN A 167 5.42 -8.53 15.69
N PHE A 168 4.33 -8.14 16.37
CA PHE A 168 4.29 -7.73 17.78
C PHE A 168 5.36 -6.69 18.20
N ALA A 169 5.97 -5.98 17.25
CA ALA A 169 7.09 -5.08 17.47
C ALA A 169 7.00 -3.84 16.57
N SER A 170 7.46 -2.72 17.12
CA SER A 170 7.55 -1.36 16.58
C SER A 170 8.51 -1.18 15.40
N LEU A 171 8.83 -2.25 14.66
CA LEU A 171 9.84 -2.27 13.60
C LEU A 171 9.23 -2.12 12.19
N SER A 172 7.91 -2.22 12.06
CA SER A 172 7.21 -2.01 10.80
C SER A 172 7.31 -0.53 10.42
N HIS A 173 8.09 -0.24 9.39
CA HIS A 173 8.14 1.09 8.79
C HIS A 173 6.89 1.27 7.92
N ASP A 174 5.80 1.64 8.57
CA ASP A 174 4.53 1.87 7.90
C ASP A 174 4.35 3.37 7.70
N TYR A 175 4.05 3.77 6.46
CA TYR A 175 3.93 5.17 6.08
C TYR A 175 2.60 5.44 5.39
N ILE A 176 2.17 6.71 5.42
CA ILE A 176 1.06 7.21 4.62
C ILE A 176 1.50 8.35 3.71
N TYR A 177 0.83 8.51 2.56
CA TYR A 177 1.17 9.56 1.58
C TYR A 177 0.15 10.71 1.48
N ASN A 178 -1.02 10.62 2.13
CA ASN A 178 -2.10 11.60 2.02
C ASN A 178 -2.03 12.79 2.99
N LEU A 179 -0.93 12.94 3.70
CA LEU A 179 -0.58 14.21 4.32
C LEU A 179 -0.23 15.26 3.24
N PRO A 180 -0.52 16.55 3.42
CA PRO A 180 -0.21 17.59 2.41
C PRO A 180 1.28 17.91 2.27
N GLN A 181 2.11 17.51 3.23
CA GLN A 181 3.56 17.73 3.21
C GLN A 181 4.24 16.92 2.09
N GLU A 182 5.41 17.37 1.64
CA GLU A 182 6.19 16.68 0.59
C GLU A 182 6.67 15.28 1.01
N ASN A 183 6.83 15.06 2.31
CA ASN A 183 7.28 13.79 2.87
C ASN A 183 6.12 12.87 3.23
N LEU A 184 6.39 11.57 3.23
CA LEU A 184 5.54 10.55 3.82
C LEU A 184 5.37 10.81 5.33
N GLY A 185 4.18 10.51 5.83
CA GLY A 185 3.91 10.48 7.26
C GLY A 185 4.21 9.11 7.85
N LEU A 186 5.04 9.04 8.89
CA LEU A 186 5.25 7.80 9.63
C LEU A 186 3.99 7.44 10.43
N ARG A 187 3.51 6.20 10.28
CA ARG A 187 2.31 5.69 10.94
C ARG A 187 2.62 5.26 12.37
N VAL A 188 1.82 5.72 13.34
CA VAL A 188 1.98 5.38 14.77
C VAL A 188 0.73 4.78 15.42
N ASP A 189 -0.41 4.85 14.72
CA ASP A 189 -1.72 4.37 15.18
C ASP A 189 -1.95 2.85 14.99
N LYS A 190 -1.00 2.14 14.38
CA LYS A 190 -1.10 0.70 14.07
C LYS A 190 -2.32 0.33 13.22
N GLY A 191 -2.76 1.21 12.33
CA GLY A 191 -3.91 0.93 11.47
C GLY A 191 -5.29 1.25 12.06
N THR A 192 -5.35 1.84 13.26
CA THR A 192 -6.63 2.06 13.98
C THR A 192 -7.31 3.40 13.69
N ARG A 193 -6.62 4.33 13.04
CA ARG A 193 -7.13 5.66 12.67
C ARG A 193 -7.21 5.80 11.15
N VAL A 194 -8.12 6.66 10.71
CA VAL A 194 -8.35 6.98 9.29
C VAL A 194 -7.92 8.39 8.93
N ASP A 195 -7.95 9.31 9.89
CA ASP A 195 -7.47 10.67 9.71
C ASP A 195 -5.93 10.65 9.64
N PRO A 196 -5.30 11.18 8.58
CA PRO A 196 -3.87 11.08 8.37
C PRO A 196 -3.03 11.77 9.44
N TRP A 197 -3.53 12.86 10.03
CA TRP A 197 -2.82 13.58 11.08
C TRP A 197 -2.85 12.78 12.39
N GLU A 198 -4.01 12.20 12.73
CA GLU A 198 -4.12 11.28 13.88
C GLU A 198 -3.28 10.01 13.67
N THR A 199 -3.32 9.45 12.47
CA THR A 199 -2.55 8.27 12.06
C THR A 199 -1.04 8.47 12.28
N CYS A 200 -0.54 9.69 12.07
CA CYS A 200 0.84 10.07 12.28
C CYS A 200 1.15 10.68 13.66
N GLY A 201 0.16 10.76 14.56
CA GLY A 201 0.33 11.36 15.89
C GLY A 201 0.71 12.84 15.82
N LEU A 202 0.35 13.54 14.74
CA LEU A 202 0.66 14.94 14.54
C LEU A 202 -0.33 15.82 15.32
N PRO A 203 0.14 16.92 15.94
CA PRO A 203 -0.74 17.84 16.64
C PRO A 203 -1.75 18.45 15.68
N TRP A 204 -2.88 18.92 16.24
CA TRP A 204 -3.77 19.81 15.50
C TRP A 204 -2.99 21.06 15.09
N PRO A 205 -3.00 21.45 13.79
CA PRO A 205 -2.49 22.75 13.42
C PRO A 205 -3.34 23.81 14.13
N ASN A 206 -2.68 24.66 14.93
CA ASN A 206 -3.30 25.82 15.59
C ASN A 206 -3.81 26.83 14.57
#